data_AF-A0A4Y7PUC3-F1
#
_entry.id   AF-A0A4Y7PUC3-F1
#
_cell.length_a   1.000
_cell.length_b   1.000
_cell.length_c   1.000
_cell.angle_alpha   90.00
_cell.angle_beta   90.00
_cell.angle_gamma   90.00
#
_symmetry.space_group_name_H-M   'P 1'
#
loop_
_entity.id
_entity.type
_entity.pdbx_description
1 polymer ?
#
loop_
_entity_poly.entity_id
_entity_poly.type
_entity_poly.pdbx_seq_one_letter_code
_entity_poly.pdbx_strand_id
1 'polypeptide(L)'
;MEQELTSLEDVLLPLITRRDKLKEDILAHKVLLAPARRLLPELVGEIFTHTFPDMHTVWTDHWRRAIRLQCFPRPCVEDMPLKLGRICRQWRHIALTTPTLWSKFRI
;
A
#
# COMPACT_ATOMS: atom_id res chain seq x y z
N MET A 1 13.07 -31.08 40.83
CA MET A 1 12.95 -30.91 39.37
C MET A 1 11.76 -30.03 39.00
N GLU A 2 10.56 -30.23 39.53
CA GLU A 2 9.38 -29.37 39.25
C GLU A 2 9.52 -27.91 39.73
N GLN A 3 10.23 -27.68 40.83
CA GLN A 3 10.53 -26.33 41.34
C GLN A 3 11.42 -25.50 40.41
N GLU A 4 12.36 -26.14 39.71
CA GLU A 4 13.22 -25.45 38.75
C GLU A 4 12.45 -25.09 37.48
N LEU A 5 11.49 -25.94 37.09
CA LEU A 5 10.62 -25.71 35.93
C LEU A 5 9.68 -24.52 36.18
N THR A 6 9.03 -24.49 37.34
CA THR A 6 8.14 -23.38 37.75
C THR A 6 8.89 -22.07 37.95
N SER A 7 10.10 -22.11 38.53
CA SER A 7 10.99 -20.94 38.64
C SER A 7 11.35 -20.35 37.27
N LEU A 8 11.64 -21.21 36.29
CA LEU A 8 11.98 -20.77 34.93
C LEU A 8 10.77 -20.20 34.19
N GLU A 9 9.59 -20.80 34.35
CA GLU A 9 8.33 -20.30 33.79
C GLU A 9 7.96 -18.92 34.34
N ASP A 10 8.16 -18.71 35.65
CA ASP A 10 7.94 -17.42 36.33
C ASP A 10 8.84 -16.30 35.77
N VAL A 11 10.02 -16.62 35.25
CA VAL A 11 10.92 -15.65 34.61
C VAL A 11 10.59 -15.47 33.12
N LEU A 12 10.24 -16.54 32.42
CA LEU A 12 9.96 -16.50 30.98
C LEU A 12 8.68 -15.73 30.64
N LEU A 13 7.60 -15.92 31.40
CA LEU A 13 6.30 -15.31 31.10
C LEU A 13 6.34 -13.77 31.15
N PRO A 14 6.93 -13.11 32.16
CA PRO A 14 7.10 -11.67 32.17
C PRO A 14 7.96 -11.14 31.01
N LEU A 15 9.02 -11.87 30.64
CA LEU A 15 9.91 -11.47 29.54
C LEU A 15 9.22 -11.58 28.18
N ILE A 16 8.44 -12.63 27.95
CA ILE A 16 7.62 -12.79 26.74
C ILE A 16 6.60 -11.65 26.67
N THR A 17 5.89 -11.39 27.76
CA THR A 17 4.91 -10.29 27.85
C THR A 17 5.55 -8.94 27.55
N ARG A 18 6.74 -8.67 28.13
CA ARG A 18 7.48 -7.43 27.88
C ARG A 18 7.94 -7.31 26.43
N ARG A 19 8.43 -8.40 25.85
CA ARG A 19 8.83 -8.47 24.43
C ARG A 19 7.64 -8.16 23.52
N ASP A 20 6.49 -8.76 23.79
CA ASP A 20 5.32 -8.63 22.94
C ASP A 20 4.71 -7.23 23.05
N LYS A 21 4.68 -6.66 24.25
CA LYS A 21 4.34 -5.24 24.46
C LYS A 21 5.27 -4.30 23.67
N LEU A 22 6.59 -4.49 23.76
CA LEU A 22 7.55 -3.68 23.00
C LEU A 22 7.37 -3.84 21.49
N LYS A 23 7.04 -5.04 21.00
CA LYS A 23 6.74 -5.25 19.58
C LYS A 23 5.48 -4.48 19.15
N GLU A 24 4.44 -4.51 19.96
CA GLU A 24 3.20 -3.76 19.72
C GLU A 24 3.48 -2.25 19.66
N ASP A 25 4.23 -1.72 20.64
CA ASP A 25 4.66 -0.33 20.67
C ASP A 25 5.45 0.03 19.40
N ILE A 26 6.45 -0.77 19.04
CA ILE A 26 7.26 -0.54 17.81
C ILE A 26 6.37 -0.53 16.57
N LEU A 27 5.40 -1.44 16.46
CA LEU A 27 4.50 -1.49 15.32
C LEU A 27 3.61 -0.23 15.27
N ALA A 28 3.04 0.18 16.40
CA ALA A 28 2.25 1.42 16.48
C ALA A 28 3.06 2.64 16.00
N HIS A 29 4.32 2.76 16.43
CA HIS A 29 5.22 3.84 16.01
C HIS A 29 5.65 3.70 14.53
N LYS A 30 5.90 2.48 14.04
CA LYS A 30 6.25 2.23 12.62
C LYS A 30 5.14 2.65 11.67
N VAL A 31 3.88 2.48 12.07
CA VAL A 31 2.75 2.95 11.27
C VAL A 31 2.88 4.47 11.08
N LEU A 32 3.28 5.25 12.10
CA LEU A 32 3.51 6.71 11.98
C LEU A 32 4.63 7.06 10.98
N LEU A 33 5.61 6.17 10.84
CA LEU A 33 6.71 6.32 9.89
C LEU A 33 6.40 5.79 8.48
N ALA A 34 5.20 5.24 8.26
CA ALA A 34 4.82 4.71 6.95
C ALA A 34 4.98 5.78 5.86
N PRO A 35 5.69 5.48 4.74
CA PRO A 35 5.93 6.45 3.66
C PRO A 35 4.66 7.14 3.14
N ALA A 36 3.54 6.40 3.11
CA ALA A 36 2.22 6.89 2.72
C ALA A 36 1.72 8.09 3.55
N ARG A 37 2.25 8.31 4.76
CA ARG A 37 1.87 9.43 5.66
C ARG A 37 2.91 10.55 5.73
N ARG A 38 4.13 10.30 5.24
CA ARG A 38 5.23 11.29 5.24
C ARG A 38 5.26 12.12 3.95
N LEU A 39 4.70 11.58 2.87
CA LEU A 39 4.65 12.27 1.59
C LEU A 39 3.43 13.21 1.55
N LEU A 40 3.65 14.44 1.10
CA LEU A 40 2.56 15.40 0.89
C LEU A 40 1.54 14.81 -0.10
N PRO A 41 0.23 15.03 0.12
CA PRO A 41 -0.83 14.56 -0.77
C PRO A 41 -0.58 14.89 -2.26
N GLU A 42 -0.04 16.09 -2.53
CA GLU A 42 0.28 16.56 -3.89
C GLU A 42 1.35 15.70 -4.57
N LEU A 43 2.41 15.34 -3.85
CA LEU A 43 3.49 14.51 -4.38
C LEU A 43 3.03 13.08 -4.62
N VAL A 44 2.14 12.55 -3.77
CA VAL A 44 1.50 11.25 -4.01
C VAL A 44 0.63 11.31 -5.26
N GLY A 45 -0.15 12.37 -5.44
CA GLY A 45 -0.95 12.61 -6.64
C GLY A 45 -0.10 12.67 -7.90
N GLU A 46 1.04 13.36 -7.85
CA GLU A 46 2.00 13.41 -8.96
C GLU A 46 2.61 12.03 -9.26
N ILE A 47 3.01 11.26 -8.24
CA ILE A 47 3.46 9.87 -8.47
C ILE A 47 2.37 9.06 -9.17
N PHE A 48 1.11 9.23 -8.78
CA PHE A 48 0.00 8.52 -9.39
C PHE A 48 -0.13 8.82 -10.89
N THR A 49 0.16 10.04 -11.35
CA THR A 49 0.09 10.38 -12.79
C THR A 49 1.13 9.62 -13.61
N HIS A 50 2.26 9.27 -12.99
CA HIS A 50 3.32 8.45 -13.59
C HIS A 50 3.11 6.94 -13.48
N THR A 51 2.10 6.47 -12.72
CA THR A 51 1.80 5.02 -12.64
C THR A 51 1.12 4.47 -13.90
N PHE A 52 0.73 5.35 -14.83
CA PHE A 52 0.28 4.95 -16.15
C PHE A 52 1.51 4.78 -17.06
N PRO A 53 1.72 3.60 -17.67
CA PRO A 53 2.70 3.50 -18.73
C PRO A 53 2.27 4.47 -19.83
N ASP A 54 3.15 5.39 -20.19
CA ASP A 54 2.97 6.13 -21.43
C ASP A 54 2.94 5.09 -22.55
N MET A 55 2.02 5.25 -23.50
CA MET A 55 1.70 4.25 -24.53
C MET A 55 2.93 3.78 -25.36
N HIS A 56 4.06 4.46 -25.22
CA HIS A 56 5.30 4.23 -25.93
C HIS A 56 6.30 3.29 -25.23
N THR A 57 6.16 3.02 -23.94
CA THR A 57 7.10 2.16 -23.21
C THR A 57 6.35 0.99 -22.60
N VAL A 58 6.46 -0.19 -23.24
CA VAL A 58 6.83 -1.46 -22.60
C VAL A 58 6.60 -2.60 -23.61
N TRP A 59 7.71 -3.00 -24.23
CA TRP A 59 7.88 -4.18 -25.07
C TRP A 59 8.36 -5.36 -24.21
N THR A 60 7.75 -5.59 -23.04
CA THR A 60 8.04 -6.79 -22.22
C THR A 60 6.74 -7.43 -21.75
N ASP A 61 6.29 -8.34 -22.60
CA ASP A 61 5.55 -9.60 -22.43
C ASP A 61 4.50 -9.87 -21.34
N HIS A 62 4.41 -9.09 -20.27
CA HIS A 62 3.34 -9.22 -19.27
C HIS A 62 2.10 -8.34 -19.57
N TRP A 63 2.18 -7.51 -20.61
CA TRP A 63 1.08 -6.67 -21.11
C TRP A 63 0.27 -7.32 -22.25
N ARG A 64 0.56 -8.57 -22.66
CA ARG A 64 -0.14 -9.23 -23.80
C ARG A 64 -1.66 -9.33 -23.64
N ARG A 65 -2.21 -9.16 -22.43
CA ARG A 65 -3.65 -9.08 -22.17
C ARG A 65 -4.24 -7.66 -22.32
N ALA A 66 -3.41 -6.64 -22.33
CA ALA A 66 -3.78 -5.23 -22.47
C ALA A 66 -3.37 -4.62 -23.83
N ILE A 67 -2.69 -5.38 -24.71
CA ILE A 67 -2.33 -4.97 -26.09
C ILE A 67 -3.30 -5.48 -27.17
N ARG A 68 -4.37 -6.20 -26.82
CA ARG A 68 -5.42 -6.47 -27.80
C ARG A 68 -6.54 -5.47 -27.67
N LEU A 69 -6.43 -4.45 -28.52
CA LEU A 69 -7.40 -3.43 -28.88
C LEU A 69 -7.17 -2.11 -28.18
N GLN A 70 -7.18 -1.06 -28.99
CA GLN A 70 -7.40 0.34 -28.65
C GLN A 70 -8.74 0.50 -27.92
N CYS A 71 -8.85 -0.05 -26.72
CA CYS A 71 -10.04 0.01 -25.90
C CYS A 71 -9.74 0.94 -24.74
N PHE A 72 -10.45 2.06 -24.75
CA PHE A 72 -10.65 2.96 -23.62
C PHE A 72 -10.68 2.16 -22.30
N PRO A 73 -9.94 2.58 -21.27
CA PRO A 73 -9.75 1.79 -20.06
C PRO A 73 -11.11 1.45 -19.45
N ARG A 74 -11.51 0.17 -19.56
CA ARG A 74 -12.68 -0.36 -18.88
C ARG A 74 -12.44 -0.18 -17.37
N PRO A 75 -13.37 0.41 -16.60
CA PRO A 75 -13.20 0.55 -15.17
C PRO A 75 -13.01 -0.84 -14.52
N CYS A 76 -11.78 -1.15 -14.15
CA CYS A 76 -11.40 -2.40 -13.50
C CYS A 76 -10.72 -2.07 -12.19
N VAL A 77 -11.19 -2.68 -11.10
CA VAL A 77 -10.69 -2.41 -9.74
C VAL A 77 -9.25 -2.91 -9.51
N GLU A 78 -8.74 -3.75 -10.41
CA GLU A 78 -7.36 -4.27 -10.38
C GLU A 78 -6.40 -3.43 -11.24
N ASP A 79 -6.93 -2.51 -12.05
CA ASP A 79 -6.15 -1.65 -12.94
C ASP A 79 -5.99 -0.23 -12.36
N MET A 80 -4.96 0.49 -12.80
CA MET A 80 -4.77 1.89 -12.45
C MET A 80 -5.82 2.78 -13.15
N PRO A 81 -6.32 3.85 -12.51
CA PRO A 81 -5.97 4.35 -11.17
C PRO A 81 -6.83 3.75 -10.04
N LEU A 82 -7.84 2.93 -10.36
CA LEU A 82 -8.80 2.40 -9.37
C LEU A 82 -8.13 1.54 -8.29
N LYS A 83 -7.05 0.82 -8.64
CA LYS A 83 -6.23 0.05 -7.68
C LYS A 83 -5.60 0.92 -6.59
N LEU A 84 -5.23 2.17 -6.88
CA LEU A 84 -4.66 3.10 -5.89
C LEU A 84 -5.65 3.40 -4.77
N GLY A 85 -6.93 3.51 -5.12
CA GLY A 85 -8.01 3.73 -4.16
C GLY A 85 -8.28 2.56 -3.22
N ARG A 86 -7.66 1.39 -3.39
CA ARG A 86 -7.85 0.22 -2.51
C ARG A 86 -6.77 0.07 -1.43
N ILE A 87 -5.68 0.81 -1.54
CA ILE A 87 -4.51 0.67 -0.63
C ILE A 87 -4.83 1.20 0.76
N CYS A 88 -5.29 2.45 0.87
CA CYS A 88 -5.74 3.03 2.14
C CYS A 88 -6.72 4.19 1.91
N ARG A 89 -7.36 4.67 2.99
CA ARG A 89 -8.32 5.79 2.93
C ARG A 89 -7.69 7.07 2.39
N GLN A 90 -6.44 7.35 2.77
CA GLN A 90 -5.72 8.54 2.33
C GLN A 90 -5.42 8.49 0.83
N TRP A 91 -4.96 7.35 0.31
CA TRP A 91 -4.68 7.19 -1.12
C TRP A 91 -5.95 7.26 -1.96
N ARG A 92 -7.07 6.75 -1.45
CA ARG A 92 -8.39 6.93 -2.08
C ARG A 92 -8.78 8.40 -2.16
N HIS A 93 -8.62 9.14 -1.07
CA HIS A 93 -8.91 10.57 -1.06
C HIS A 93 -8.03 11.32 -2.08
N ILE A 94 -6.72 11.06 -2.08
CA ILE A 94 -5.79 11.67 -3.04
C ILE A 94 -6.21 11.34 -4.47
N ALA A 95 -6.41 10.05 -4.79
CA ALA A 95 -6.82 9.63 -6.14
C ALA A 95 -8.10 10.34 -6.60
N LEU A 96 -9.13 10.44 -5.76
CA LEU A 96 -10.40 11.12 -6.10
C LEU A 96 -10.24 12.65 -6.24
N THR A 97 -9.29 13.25 -5.53
CA THR A 97 -9.04 14.71 -5.53
C THR A 97 -7.99 15.14 -6.54
N THR A 98 -7.44 14.23 -7.35
CA THR A 98 -6.49 14.52 -8.43
C THR A 98 -7.16 14.35 -9.80
N PRO A 99 -7.76 15.42 -10.40
CA PRO A 99 -8.54 15.32 -11.64
C PRO A 99 -7.74 14.83 -12.84
N THR A 100 -6.43 15.10 -12.86
CA THR A 100 -5.51 14.69 -13.93
C THR A 100 -5.38 13.16 -14.05
N LEU A 101 -5.68 12.41 -12.99
CA LEU A 101 -5.75 10.94 -13.05
C LEU A 101 -6.95 10.44 -13.84
N TRP A 102 -8.03 11.22 -13.87
CA TRP A 102 -9.30 10.82 -14.46
C TRP A 102 -9.54 11.42 -15.85
N SER A 103 -8.78 12.44 -16.24
CA SER A 103 -8.91 13.12 -17.54
C SER A 103 -8.65 12.21 -18.75
N LYS A 104 -8.02 11.05 -18.54
CA LYS A 104 -7.81 10.02 -19.55
C LYS A 104 -9.00 9.07 -19.72
N PHE A 105 -9.99 9.08 -18.81
CA PHE A 105 -11.25 8.35 -19.00
C PHE A 105 -12.19 9.15 -19.90
N ARG A 106 -12.72 8.53 -20.97
CA ARG A 106 -13.86 9.04 -21.72
C ARG A 106 -15.08 8.18 -21.38
N ILE A 107 -16.18 8.80 -20.97
CA ILE A 107 -17.50 8.18 -20.69
C ILE A 107 -18.26 8.05 -22.01
#